data_AF-A0A4R2ZLT8-F1
#
_entry.id   AF-A0A4R2ZLT8-F1
#
_cell.length_a   1.000
_cell.length_b   1.000
_cell.length_c   1.000
_cell.angle_alpha   90.00
_cell.angle_beta   90.00
_cell.angle_gamma   90.00
#
_symmetry.space_group_name_H-M   'P 1'
#
loop_
_entity.id
_entity.type
_entity.pdbx_description
1 polymer ?
#
loop_
_entity_poly.entity_id
_entity_poly.type
_entity_poly.pdbx_seq_one_letter_code
_entity_poly.pdbx_strand_id
1 'polypeptide(L)' 'MGWKTPQFEYVNGYKIVELDGPTFKVYDGDRQLGEDFPYSGEAAAYANSLPKKATPPPPRF' A
#
# COMPACT_ATOMS: atom_id res chain seq x y z
N MET A 1 4.03 27.25 1.76
CA MET A 1 3.05 26.16 1.57
C MET A 1 3.81 24.89 1.85
N GLY A 2 3.62 24.26 3.02
CA GLY A 2 4.44 23.15 3.49
C GLY A 2 4.07 21.88 2.72
N TRP A 3 4.93 21.43 1.82
CA TRP A 3 4.76 20.15 1.13
C TRP A 3 5.02 19.07 2.17
N LYS A 4 3.96 18.51 2.73
CA LYS A 4 4.08 17.36 3.61
C LYS A 4 4.34 16.18 2.70
N THR A 5 5.56 15.66 2.73
CA THR A 5 5.94 14.51 1.91
C THR A 5 4.97 13.37 2.22
N PRO A 6 4.23 12.84 1.24
CA PRO A 6 3.30 11.74 1.48
C PRO A 6 4.09 10.54 2.00
N GLN A 7 3.72 10.05 3.18
CA GLN A 7 4.36 8.90 3.78
C GLN A 7 3.84 7.65 3.08
N PHE A 8 4.72 6.72 2.72
CA PHE A 8 4.32 5.46 2.13
C PHE A 8 5.03 4.29 2.82
N GLU A 9 4.34 3.16 2.87
CA GLU A 9 4.81 1.92 3.46
C GLU A 9 4.50 0.75 2.52
N TYR A 10 5.30 -0.31 2.55
CA TYR A 10 5.00 -1.53 1.80
C TYR A 10 4.58 -2.64 2.74
N VAL A 11 3.35 -3.13 2.58
CA VAL A 11 2.76 -4.21 3.38
C VAL A 11 2.34 -5.33 2.46
N ASN A 12 2.82 -6.55 2.70
CA ASN A 12 2.46 -7.74 1.92
C ASN A 12 2.76 -7.63 0.39
N GLY A 13 3.67 -6.73 0.01
CA GLY A 13 4.00 -6.42 -1.40
C GLY A 13 3.16 -5.30 -2.02
N TYR A 14 2.26 -4.70 -1.26
CA TYR A 14 1.41 -3.58 -1.66
C TYR A 14 1.88 -2.27 -1.03
N LYS A 15 1.84 -1.18 -1.79
CA LYS A 15 2.25 0.14 -1.36
C LYS A 15 1.08 0.89 -0.73
N ILE A 16 1.14 1.14 0.56
CA ILE A 16 0.20 2.01 1.27
C ILE A 16 0.74 3.44 1.18
N VAL A 17 -0.10 4.40 0.79
CA VAL A 17 0.25 5.81 0.68
C VAL A 17 -0.69 6.63 1.56
N GLU A 18 -0.13 7.43 2.46
CA GLU A 18 -0.84 8.46 3.22
C GLU A 18 -0.99 9.72 2.35
N LEU A 19 -2.23 10.16 2.15
CA LEU A 19 -2.57 11.39 1.44
C LEU A 19 -2.73 12.55 2.41
N ASP A 20 -2.92 13.77 1.87
CA ASP A 20 -3.16 14.98 2.66
C ASP A 20 -4.52 14.89 3.37
N GLY A 21 -4.50 14.36 4.61
CA GLY A 21 -5.68 14.04 5.42
C GLY A 21 -5.53 12.69 6.15
N PRO A 22 -6.51 12.26 6.97
CA PRO A 22 -6.54 10.91 7.54
C PRO A 22 -6.98 9.92 6.46
N THR A 23 -6.21 9.78 5.38
CA THR A 23 -6.61 8.94 4.25
C THR A 23 -5.42 8.16 3.71
N PHE A 24 -5.61 6.84 3.65
CA PHE A 24 -4.61 5.88 3.23
C PHE A 24 -5.13 5.12 2.02
N LYS A 25 -4.29 4.96 1.01
CA LYS A 25 -4.61 4.23 -0.22
C LYS A 25 -3.65 3.08 -0.41
N VAL A 26 -4.16 1.91 -0.73
CA VAL A 26 -3.34 0.74 -1.06
C VAL A 26 -3.12 0.71 -2.56
N TYR A 27 -1.89 0.49 -2.98
CA TYR A 27 -1.46 0.44 -4.37
C TYR A 27 -0.72 -0.84 -4.66
N ASP A 28 -0.85 -1.27 -5.89
CA ASP A 28 -0.22 -2.41 -6.48
C ASP A 28 0.63 -1.97 -7.67
N GLY A 29 1.87 -1.60 -7.40
CA GLY A 29 2.65 -0.80 -8.36
C GLY A 29 1.97 0.55 -8.57
N ASP A 30 1.45 0.78 -9.77
CA ASP A 30 0.74 2.01 -10.16
C ASP A 30 -0.79 1.92 -10.01
N ARG A 31 -1.33 0.75 -9.65
CA ARG A 31 -2.79 0.53 -9.59
C ARG A 31 -3.32 0.64 -8.16
N GLN A 32 -4.22 1.57 -7.88
CA GLN A 32 -4.92 1.62 -6.60
C GLN A 32 -5.78 0.36 -6.42
N LEU A 33 -5.73 -0.24 -5.22
CA LEU A 33 -6.55 -1.38 -4.80
C LEU A 33 -7.40 -0.99 -3.60
N GLY A 34 -8.68 -1.35 -3.65
CA GLY A 34 -9.62 -1.08 -2.57
C GLY A 34 -10.03 0.39 -2.46
N GLU A 35 -10.59 0.71 -1.30
CA GLU A 35 -11.14 2.02 -0.98
C GLU A 35 -10.10 2.92 -0.29
N ASP A 36 -10.54 4.13 0.05
CA ASP A 36 -9.76 5.10 0.80
C ASP A 36 -9.95 4.82 2.30
N PHE A 37 -8.90 4.38 2.97
CA PHE A 37 -8.96 3.97 4.38
C PHE A 37 -8.71 5.17 5.31
N PRO A 38 -9.45 5.32 6.42
CA PRO A 38 -9.22 6.43 7.35
C PRO A 38 -7.99 6.22 8.25
N TYR A 39 -7.52 4.99 8.41
CA TYR A 39 -6.36 4.64 9.24
C TYR A 39 -5.37 3.71 8.52
N SER A 40 -4.08 3.87 8.82
CA SER A 40 -3.00 3.04 8.25
C SER A 40 -3.17 1.56 8.58
N GLY A 41 -3.63 1.25 9.80
CA GLY A 41 -3.87 -0.13 10.23
C GLY A 41 -4.93 -0.85 9.39
N GLU A 42 -5.97 -0.14 8.93
CA GLU A 42 -7.00 -0.73 8.07
C GLU A 42 -6.48 -0.97 6.65
N ALA A 43 -5.73 -0.01 6.09
CA ALA A 43 -5.06 -0.20 4.81
C ALA A 43 -4.06 -1.37 4.87
N ALA A 44 -3.34 -1.52 5.99
CA ALA A 44 -2.41 -2.63 6.21
C ALA A 44 -3.13 -3.96 6.36
N ALA A 45 -4.26 -4.00 7.07
CA ALA A 45 -5.09 -5.20 7.18
C ALA A 45 -5.64 -5.62 5.81
N TYR A 46 -6.09 -4.66 5.00
CA TYR A 46 -6.54 -4.92 3.64
C TYR A 46 -5.39 -5.47 2.77
N ALA A 47 -4.23 -4.83 2.78
CA ALA A 47 -3.04 -5.29 2.07
C ALA A 47 -2.62 -6.71 2.50
N ASN A 48 -2.70 -7.05 3.79
CA ASN A 48 -2.42 -8.40 4.29
C ASN A 48 -3.50 -9.42 3.91
N SER A 49 -4.76 -8.99 3.74
CA SER A 49 -5.84 -9.86 3.27
C SER A 49 -5.72 -10.19 1.78
N LEU A 50 -5.00 -9.37 1.00
CA LEU A 50 -4.76 -9.65 -0.41
C LEU A 50 -3.77 -10.82 -0.58
N PRO A 51 -3.84 -11.55 -1.71
CA PRO A 51 -2.86 -12.58 -2.02
C PRO A 51 -1.47 -11.96 -1.99
N LYS A 52 -0.59 -12.47 -1.11
CA LYS A 52 0.78 -11.98 -1.03
C LYS A 52 1.37 -11.98 -2.43
N LYS A 53 1.83 -10.83 -2.89
CA LYS A 53 2.56 -10.76 -4.15
C LYS A 53 3.85 -11.54 -3.96
N ALA A 54 3.81 -12.79 -4.39
CA ALA A 54 5.00 -13.60 -4.55
C ALA A 54 5.87 -12.83 -5.54
N THR A 55 6.97 -12.25 -5.04
CA THR A 55 8.15 -12.02 -5.86
C THR A 55 8.33 -13.31 -6.65
N PRO A 56 8.35 -13.27 -8.00
CA PRO A 56 8.51 -14.50 -8.77
C PRO A 56 9.72 -15.25 -8.20
N PRO A 57 9.61 -16.57 -7.97
CA PRO A 57 10.75 -17.33 -7.45
C PRO A 57 11.97 -17.00 -8.32
N PRO A 58 13.17 -16.82 -7.73
CA PRO A 58 14.35 -16.51 -8.52
C PRO A 58 14.45 -17.53 -9.66
N PRO A 59 14.80 -17.09 -10.88
CA PRO A 59 14.91 -18.00 -12.02
C PRO A 59 15.82 -19.15 -11.59
N ARG A 60 15.25 -20.36 -11.61
CA ARG A 60 15.97 -21.59 -11.29
C ARG A 60 16.81 -21.88 -12.52
N PHE A 61 18.05 -21.36 -12.52
CA PHE A 61 19.07 -21.66 -13.52
C PHE A 61 19.54 -23.10 -13.41
#